data_AF-A0A817V3S9-F1
#
_entry.id   AF-A0A817V3S9-F1
#
_cell.length_a   1.000
_cell.length_b   1.000
_cell.length_c   1.000
_cell.angle_alpha   90.00
_cell.angle_beta   90.00
_cell.angle_gamma   90.00
#
_symmetry.space_group_name_H-M   'P 1'
#
loop_
_entity.id
_entity.type
_entity.pdbx_description
1 polymer ?
#
loop_
_entity_poly.entity_id
_entity_poly.type
_entity_poly.pdbx_seq_one_letter_code
_entity_poly.pdbx_strand_id
1 'polypeptide(L)'
;MSNETDNESERLNNDTTNQIPENDIIVPQSDELSTDATINPIDEDSQFIYDDDTQRLICIGSNFDDIPQSVIEAFSLKTKSLDLSKNRFRSLGCIKNFPYLEELILDDNDLDDTHTKFPKLSNLQTLMLNKNRFQDIYKLVDQLRHAYPMLAHLSLLGNEACPYQIIANNQTSSNNTDFNTFAQNRLDEEYQRYRHLLIFRIPTLKFLDASEISSNERYIATQLGDILYSIAETKQSQSLTTNDEKKNEKKNFYTPLPSDTDKNKSRISVGKVPQKYSGEGSQGNKFVRDGDL
;
A
#
# COMPACT_ATOMS: atom_id res chain seq x y z
N MET A 1 7.17 100.18 -47.31
CA MET A 1 7.27 99.24 -48.45
C MET A 1 6.21 98.19 -48.22
N SER A 2 5.19 97.94 -49.03
CA SER A 2 4.65 98.51 -50.28
C SER A 2 3.33 97.75 -50.46
N ASN A 3 2.26 98.44 -50.90
CA ASN A 3 1.22 97.98 -51.84
C ASN A 3 0.41 96.69 -51.51
N GLU A 4 -0.82 96.46 -51.92
CA GLU A 4 -1.98 97.17 -52.48
C GLU A 4 -2.97 96.02 -52.83
N THR A 5 -4.24 96.35 -53.07
CA THR A 5 -5.23 95.60 -53.88
C THR A 5 -5.80 94.25 -53.41
N ASP A 6 -7.09 94.31 -53.05
CA ASP A 6 -8.26 93.79 -53.77
C ASP A 6 -8.45 92.29 -54.11
N ASN A 7 -9.73 91.91 -53.92
CA ASN A 7 -10.55 91.01 -54.75
C ASN A 7 -10.23 89.50 -54.74
N GLU A 8 -11.19 88.59 -54.83
CA GLU A 8 -12.66 88.58 -54.85
C GLU A 8 -13.07 87.10 -54.74
N SER A 9 -14.29 86.84 -54.24
CA SER A 9 -15.19 85.74 -54.62
C SER A 9 -14.70 84.28 -54.68
N GLU A 10 -15.33 83.43 -53.86
CA GLU A 10 -16.23 82.33 -54.30
C GLU A 10 -16.64 81.52 -53.05
N ARG A 11 -17.90 81.62 -52.59
CA ARG A 11 -19.09 80.85 -53.02
C ARG A 11 -19.22 79.46 -52.38
N LEU A 12 -20.42 79.27 -51.81
CA LEU A 12 -21.14 78.06 -51.39
C LEU A 12 -20.67 77.38 -50.09
N ASN A 13 -21.43 77.45 -49.00
CA ASN A 13 -22.76 76.90 -48.72
C ASN A 13 -22.78 75.38 -48.49
N ASN A 14 -23.53 75.04 -47.42
CA ASN A 14 -24.11 73.76 -47.04
C ASN A 14 -23.21 72.95 -46.09
N ASP A 15 -23.41 73.03 -44.77
CA ASP A 15 -24.60 72.63 -44.01
C ASP A 15 -24.86 71.12 -44.13
N THR A 16 -25.43 70.56 -43.06
CA THR A 16 -25.92 69.19 -42.90
C THR A 16 -24.92 68.08 -42.46
N THR A 17 -25.01 67.81 -41.15
CA THR A 17 -25.28 66.48 -40.57
C THR A 17 -24.22 65.38 -40.63
N ASN A 18 -23.67 65.10 -39.45
CA ASN A 18 -23.57 63.77 -38.83
C ASN A 18 -23.78 62.59 -39.78
N GLN A 19 -22.68 62.09 -40.33
CA GLN A 19 -22.55 60.71 -40.76
C GLN A 19 -21.42 60.09 -39.94
N ILE A 20 -21.80 59.15 -39.09
CA ILE A 20 -20.93 58.19 -38.43
C ILE A 20 -20.48 57.19 -39.50
N PRO A 21 -19.18 56.99 -39.74
CA PRO A 21 -18.71 55.78 -40.37
C PRO A 21 -18.56 54.70 -39.29
N GLU A 22 -19.15 53.55 -39.56
CA GLU A 22 -19.06 52.31 -38.79
C GLU A 22 -17.59 51.98 -38.48
N ASN A 23 -17.24 51.99 -37.19
CA ASN A 23 -16.02 51.36 -36.72
C ASN A 23 -16.24 49.85 -36.72
N ASP A 24 -15.38 49.15 -37.45
CA ASP A 24 -15.18 47.70 -37.35
C ASP A 24 -14.95 47.31 -35.88
N ILE A 25 -16.00 46.79 -35.25
CA ILE A 25 -15.88 46.04 -33.99
C ILE A 25 -15.40 44.65 -34.41
N ILE A 26 -14.08 44.42 -34.29
CA ILE A 26 -13.50 43.09 -34.31
C ILE A 26 -14.05 42.34 -33.10
N VAL A 27 -15.12 41.58 -33.32
CA VAL A 27 -15.57 40.51 -32.43
C VAL A 27 -14.48 39.44 -32.47
N PRO A 28 -13.81 39.09 -31.36
CA PRO A 28 -12.96 37.91 -31.36
C PRO A 28 -13.88 36.71 -31.55
N GLN A 29 -13.79 36.07 -32.72
CA GLN A 29 -14.44 34.80 -32.97
C GLN A 29 -13.98 33.83 -31.89
N SER A 30 -14.97 33.28 -31.18
CA SER A 30 -14.80 32.09 -30.37
C SER A 30 -14.30 30.98 -31.29
N ASP A 31 -13.02 30.67 -31.20
CA ASP A 31 -12.48 29.46 -31.80
C ASP A 31 -13.26 28.27 -31.24
N GLU A 32 -14.03 27.65 -32.13
CA GLU A 32 -14.68 26.38 -31.90
C GLU A 32 -13.58 25.38 -31.53
N LEU A 33 -13.61 24.93 -30.27
CA LEU A 33 -12.72 23.90 -29.77
C LEU A 33 -13.04 22.60 -30.51
N SER A 34 -12.30 22.37 -31.59
CA SER A 34 -12.26 21.12 -32.34
C SER A 34 -12.11 19.97 -31.36
N THR A 35 -13.03 19.01 -31.43
CA THR A 35 -12.97 17.72 -30.72
C THR A 35 -12.06 16.75 -31.48
N ASP A 36 -10.86 17.23 -31.82
CA ASP A 36 -9.80 16.38 -32.33
C ASP A 36 -9.11 15.72 -31.13
N ALA A 37 -9.20 14.40 -31.08
CA ALA A 37 -8.35 13.57 -30.24
C ALA A 37 -6.90 14.05 -30.44
N THR A 38 -6.31 14.63 -29.41
CA THR A 38 -4.94 15.14 -29.45
C THR A 38 -4.02 13.95 -29.72
N ILE A 39 -3.64 13.76 -30.97
CA ILE A 39 -2.57 12.87 -31.39
C ILE A 39 -1.32 13.35 -30.65
N ASN A 40 -0.90 12.61 -29.63
CA ASN A 40 0.32 12.90 -28.88
C ASN A 40 1.52 12.84 -29.85
N PRO A 41 2.50 13.76 -29.75
CA PRO A 41 3.68 13.81 -30.61
C PRO A 41 4.75 12.77 -30.21
N ILE A 42 4.32 11.59 -29.79
CA ILE A 42 5.20 10.47 -29.48
C ILE A 42 4.69 9.34 -30.38
N ASP A 43 5.51 8.97 -31.35
CA ASP A 43 5.25 7.99 -32.43
C ASP A 43 4.41 6.79 -31.99
N GLU A 44 3.67 6.16 -32.90
CA GLU A 44 2.90 4.93 -32.60
C GLU A 44 3.76 3.76 -32.05
N ASP A 45 5.10 3.89 -32.06
CA ASP A 45 6.10 3.02 -31.41
C ASP A 45 6.49 3.45 -29.97
N SER A 46 5.73 4.36 -29.37
CA SER A 46 6.08 4.98 -28.08
C SER A 46 5.90 4.05 -26.91
N GLN A 47 7.02 3.77 -26.24
CA GLN A 47 7.07 2.93 -25.05
C GLN A 47 6.24 3.48 -23.87
N PHE A 48 5.88 4.78 -23.90
CA PHE A 48 4.95 5.43 -22.98
C PHE A 48 3.69 5.89 -23.71
N ILE A 49 2.55 5.38 -23.29
CA ILE A 49 1.23 5.70 -23.84
C ILE A 49 0.45 6.46 -22.77
N TYR A 50 -0.06 7.64 -23.13
CA TYR A 50 -0.90 8.43 -22.23
C TYR A 50 -2.32 8.55 -22.79
N ASP A 51 -3.29 8.16 -21.97
CA ASP A 51 -4.72 8.31 -22.22
C ASP A 51 -5.25 9.54 -21.48
N ASP A 52 -5.72 10.55 -22.23
CA ASP A 52 -6.19 11.82 -21.69
C ASP A 52 -7.57 11.69 -21.04
N ASP A 53 -8.43 10.79 -21.54
CA ASP A 53 -9.79 10.58 -21.02
C ASP A 53 -9.74 9.93 -19.63
N THR A 54 -8.85 8.95 -19.45
CA THR A 54 -8.68 8.25 -18.17
C THR A 54 -7.56 8.80 -17.30
N GLN A 55 -6.80 9.77 -17.80
CA GLN A 55 -5.62 10.34 -17.12
C GLN A 55 -4.60 9.27 -16.73
N ARG A 56 -4.41 8.27 -17.60
CA ARG A 56 -3.58 7.09 -17.35
C ARG A 56 -2.32 7.12 -18.20
N LEU A 57 -1.18 6.98 -17.55
CA LEU A 57 0.12 6.78 -18.19
C LEU A 57 0.50 5.30 -18.10
N ILE A 58 0.79 4.69 -19.24
CA ILE A 58 1.08 3.26 -19.36
C ILE A 58 2.45 3.07 -20.01
N CYS A 59 3.29 2.25 -19.39
CA CYS A 59 4.54 1.78 -19.96
C CYS A 59 4.80 0.35 -19.49
N ILE A 60 4.58 -0.62 -20.38
CA ILE A 60 4.65 -2.05 -20.04
C ILE A 60 5.73 -2.74 -20.88
N GLY A 61 6.52 -3.62 -20.25
CA GLY A 61 7.34 -4.59 -20.99
C GLY A 61 8.60 -4.03 -21.67
N SER A 62 9.03 -2.81 -21.32
CA SER A 62 10.09 -2.09 -22.03
C SER A 62 11.44 -2.09 -21.30
N ASN A 63 11.57 -2.89 -20.22
CA ASN A 63 12.78 -3.03 -19.40
C ASN A 63 13.27 -1.71 -18.77
N PHE A 64 12.39 -0.75 -18.51
CA PHE A 64 12.78 0.50 -17.84
C PHE A 64 13.16 0.27 -16.39
N ASP A 65 14.19 0.98 -15.96
CA ASP A 65 14.60 1.13 -14.57
C ASP A 65 14.24 2.51 -14.00
N ASP A 66 13.97 3.50 -14.86
CA ASP A 66 13.46 4.82 -14.50
C ASP A 66 12.52 5.41 -15.59
N ILE A 67 11.72 6.41 -15.22
CA ILE A 67 10.87 7.16 -16.16
C ILE A 67 11.69 8.32 -16.75
N PRO A 68 11.77 8.47 -18.09
CA PRO A 68 12.49 9.58 -18.70
C PRO A 68 11.98 10.95 -18.24
N GLN A 69 12.90 11.90 -18.01
CA GLN A 69 12.57 13.24 -17.51
C GLN A 69 11.56 13.97 -18.41
N SER A 70 11.64 13.80 -19.73
CA SER A 70 10.69 14.38 -20.68
C SER A 70 9.26 13.90 -20.47
N VAL A 71 9.08 12.61 -20.14
CA VAL A 71 7.77 12.01 -19.84
C VAL A 71 7.24 12.56 -18.51
N ILE A 72 8.10 12.69 -17.51
CA ILE A 72 7.73 13.27 -16.21
C ILE A 72 7.25 14.72 -16.40
N GLU A 73 7.99 15.54 -17.15
CA GLU A 73 7.63 16.94 -17.39
C GLU A 73 6.31 17.08 -18.16
N ALA A 74 6.06 16.19 -19.13
CA ALA A 74 4.87 16.26 -19.96
C ALA A 74 3.60 15.72 -19.27
N PHE A 75 3.71 14.69 -18.43
CA PHE A 75 2.54 13.92 -17.98
C PHE A 75 2.33 13.91 -16.47
N SER A 76 3.32 14.27 -15.65
CA SER A 76 3.25 14.03 -14.20
C SER A 76 2.14 14.79 -13.46
N LEU A 77 1.83 16.02 -13.88
CA LEU A 77 0.80 16.86 -13.25
C LEU A 77 -0.63 16.52 -13.67
N LYS A 78 -0.80 15.68 -14.70
CA LYS A 78 -2.12 15.26 -15.20
C LYS A 78 -2.42 13.78 -15.00
N THR A 79 -1.40 12.97 -14.71
CA THR A 79 -1.54 11.53 -14.51
C THR A 79 -2.16 11.22 -13.14
N LYS A 80 -3.23 10.42 -13.14
CA LYS A 80 -3.85 9.85 -11.93
C LYS A 80 -3.64 8.35 -11.80
N SER A 81 -3.51 7.64 -12.91
CA SER A 81 -3.21 6.20 -12.93
C SER A 81 -1.90 5.97 -13.67
N LEU A 82 -0.99 5.22 -13.05
CA LEU A 82 0.33 4.94 -13.61
C LEU A 82 0.57 3.44 -13.61
N ASP A 83 0.74 2.87 -14.80
CA ASP A 83 1.02 1.46 -15.00
C ASP A 83 2.43 1.27 -15.56
N LEU A 84 3.29 0.69 -14.74
CA LEU A 84 4.70 0.44 -15.03
C LEU A 84 5.02 -1.06 -14.99
N SER A 85 4.01 -1.90 -15.23
CA SER A 85 4.14 -3.35 -15.09
C SER A 85 5.17 -3.95 -16.06
N LYS A 86 5.79 -5.08 -15.68
CA LYS A 86 6.74 -5.84 -16.54
C LYS A 86 7.97 -5.02 -16.96
N ASN A 87 8.53 -4.27 -16.03
CA ASN A 87 9.76 -3.50 -16.23
C ASN A 87 10.85 -3.98 -15.26
N ARG A 88 11.86 -3.15 -14.98
CA ARG A 88 12.99 -3.45 -14.10
C ARG A 88 13.16 -2.40 -13.01
N PHE A 89 12.06 -1.79 -12.56
CA PHE A 89 12.11 -0.81 -11.49
C PHE A 89 12.60 -1.47 -10.20
N ARG A 90 13.63 -0.88 -9.60
CA ARG A 90 14.18 -1.26 -8.27
C ARG A 90 13.94 -0.17 -7.21
N SER A 91 13.59 1.03 -7.67
CA SER A 91 13.38 2.23 -6.87
C SER A 91 12.18 2.99 -7.41
N LEU A 92 11.52 3.74 -6.53
CA LEU A 92 10.35 4.56 -6.85
C LEU A 92 10.67 6.07 -6.75
N GLY A 93 11.94 6.41 -6.93
CA GLY A 93 12.43 7.79 -6.78
C GLY A 93 11.77 8.79 -7.74
N CYS A 94 11.46 8.39 -8.96
CA CYS A 94 10.76 9.20 -9.96
C CYS A 94 9.27 9.37 -9.69
N ILE A 95 8.66 8.42 -8.98
CA ILE A 95 7.22 8.42 -8.70
C ILE A 95 6.82 9.60 -7.80
N LYS A 96 7.76 10.15 -7.01
CA LYS A 96 7.53 11.37 -6.21
C LYS A 96 7.08 12.59 -7.05
N ASN A 97 7.34 12.57 -8.36
CA ASN A 97 6.99 13.67 -9.26
C ASN A 97 5.52 13.63 -9.70
N PHE A 98 4.75 12.60 -9.32
CA PHE A 98 3.33 12.41 -9.70
C PHE A 98 2.43 12.72 -8.48
N PRO A 99 2.17 14.01 -8.16
CA PRO A 99 1.50 14.40 -6.91
C PRO A 99 0.02 14.03 -6.84
N TYR A 100 -0.63 13.81 -7.99
CA TYR A 100 -2.06 13.52 -8.10
C TYR A 100 -2.35 12.02 -8.31
N LEU A 101 -1.36 11.16 -8.11
CA LEU A 101 -1.51 9.73 -8.35
C LEU A 101 -2.50 9.09 -7.37
N GLU A 102 -3.49 8.41 -7.93
CA GLU A 102 -4.54 7.67 -7.23
C GLU A 102 -4.35 6.15 -7.40
N GLU A 103 -3.81 5.71 -8.53
CA GLU A 103 -3.52 4.31 -8.85
C GLU A 103 -2.08 4.13 -9.33
N LEU A 104 -1.38 3.15 -8.76
CA LEU A 104 -0.02 2.77 -9.14
C LEU A 104 0.08 1.25 -9.30
N ILE A 105 0.43 0.81 -10.51
CA ILE A 105 0.60 -0.60 -10.87
C ILE A 105 2.07 -0.83 -11.19
N LEU A 106 2.70 -1.71 -10.42
CA LEU A 106 4.13 -2.03 -10.46
C LEU A 106 4.35 -3.55 -10.52
N ASP A 107 3.39 -4.27 -11.09
CA ASP A 107 3.44 -5.72 -11.19
C ASP A 107 4.65 -6.19 -12.02
N ASP A 108 5.28 -7.30 -11.63
CA ASP A 108 6.39 -7.92 -12.37
C ASP A 108 7.57 -6.95 -12.57
N ASN A 109 8.14 -6.50 -11.46
CA ASN A 109 9.32 -5.64 -11.39
C ASN A 109 10.36 -6.22 -10.41
N ASP A 110 11.47 -5.50 -10.21
CA ASP A 110 12.58 -5.91 -9.34
C ASP A 110 12.57 -5.19 -7.99
N LEU A 111 11.40 -4.82 -7.46
CA LEU A 111 11.29 -4.12 -6.17
C LEU A 111 11.56 -5.07 -5.00
N ASP A 112 12.28 -4.59 -3.99
CA ASP A 112 12.74 -5.37 -2.85
C ASP A 112 12.82 -4.53 -1.56
N ASP A 113 13.03 -5.17 -0.41
CA ASP A 113 13.10 -4.49 0.89
C ASP A 113 14.30 -3.53 1.04
N THR A 114 15.32 -3.68 0.20
CA THR A 114 16.63 -3.02 0.36
C THR A 114 16.69 -1.70 -0.40
N HIS A 115 16.30 -1.70 -1.67
CA HIS A 115 16.41 -0.57 -2.58
C HIS A 115 15.11 0.23 -2.67
N THR A 116 13.96 -0.40 -2.43
CA THR A 116 12.69 0.29 -2.59
C THR A 116 12.44 1.24 -1.42
N LYS A 117 12.15 2.50 -1.77
CA LYS A 117 11.68 3.55 -0.86
C LYS A 117 10.39 4.11 -1.42
N PHE A 118 9.30 3.92 -0.69
CA PHE A 118 8.00 4.42 -1.09
C PHE A 118 7.92 5.95 -0.88
N PRO A 119 7.75 6.76 -1.94
CA PRO A 119 7.52 8.19 -1.80
C PRO A 119 6.16 8.43 -1.16
N LYS A 120 6.00 9.56 -0.46
CA LYS A 120 4.72 9.93 0.13
C LYS A 120 3.74 10.36 -0.97
N LEU A 121 2.66 9.60 -1.15
CA LEU A 121 1.58 9.91 -2.10
C LEU A 121 0.26 9.92 -1.32
N SER A 122 -0.16 11.11 -0.90
CA SER A 122 -1.29 11.26 0.01
C SER A 122 -2.63 10.82 -0.59
N ASN A 123 -2.75 10.86 -1.92
CA ASN A 123 -3.98 10.53 -2.64
C ASN A 123 -4.01 9.09 -3.18
N LEU A 124 -2.94 8.30 -2.99
CA LEU A 124 -2.87 6.96 -3.56
C LEU A 124 -3.88 6.03 -2.87
N GLN A 125 -4.75 5.42 -3.66
CA GLN A 125 -5.82 4.53 -3.21
C GLN A 125 -5.58 3.09 -3.66
N THR A 126 -4.91 2.88 -4.79
CA THR A 126 -4.69 1.56 -5.39
C THR A 126 -3.21 1.34 -5.63
N LEU A 127 -2.68 0.25 -5.07
CA LEU A 127 -1.28 -0.15 -5.24
C LEU A 127 -1.20 -1.64 -5.58
N MET A 128 -0.64 -1.95 -6.75
CA MET A 128 -0.39 -3.32 -7.19
C MET A 128 1.13 -3.54 -7.25
N LEU A 129 1.62 -4.51 -6.47
CA LEU A 129 3.04 -4.87 -6.36
C LEU A 129 3.24 -6.37 -6.62
N ASN A 130 2.38 -6.99 -7.42
CA ASN A 130 2.44 -8.44 -7.64
C ASN A 130 3.77 -8.84 -8.28
N LYS A 131 4.26 -10.05 -7.97
CA LYS A 131 5.48 -10.62 -8.56
C LYS A 131 6.71 -9.70 -8.45
N ASN A 132 6.89 -9.07 -7.29
CA ASN A 132 8.14 -8.39 -6.93
C ASN A 132 8.93 -9.29 -5.96
N ARG A 133 9.94 -8.75 -5.29
CA ARG A 133 10.90 -9.48 -4.44
C ARG A 133 10.86 -9.00 -2.99
N PHE A 134 9.71 -8.53 -2.51
CA PHE A 134 9.54 -8.21 -1.09
C PHE A 134 9.53 -9.50 -0.27
N GLN A 135 10.30 -9.52 0.82
CA GLN A 135 10.44 -10.64 1.76
C GLN A 135 9.94 -10.25 3.16
N ASP A 136 10.24 -9.03 3.61
CA ASP A 136 9.86 -8.55 4.95
C ASP A 136 8.53 -7.81 4.94
N ILE A 137 7.44 -8.57 5.16
CA ILE A 137 6.09 -8.02 5.20
C ILE A 137 5.91 -6.91 6.26
N TYR A 138 6.63 -6.98 7.38
CA TYR A 138 6.47 -6.03 8.48
C TYR A 138 7.11 -4.69 8.13
N LYS A 139 8.31 -4.73 7.57
CA LYS A 139 8.98 -3.52 7.06
C LYS A 139 8.21 -2.90 5.90
N LEU A 140 7.69 -3.73 4.99
CA LEU A 140 6.88 -3.27 3.87
C LEU A 140 5.61 -2.55 4.36
N VAL A 141 4.80 -3.20 5.20
CA VAL A 141 3.52 -2.65 5.64
C VAL A 141 3.70 -1.34 6.43
N ASP A 142 4.77 -1.24 7.21
CA ASP A 142 5.09 -0.02 7.94
C ASP A 142 5.42 1.13 6.99
N GLN A 143 6.20 0.88 5.94
CA GLN A 143 6.47 1.91 4.94
C GLN A 143 5.20 2.32 4.19
N LEU A 144 4.39 1.34 3.75
CA LEU A 144 3.14 1.60 3.03
C LEU A 144 2.16 2.43 3.87
N ARG A 145 1.98 2.11 5.15
CA ARG A 145 1.11 2.85 6.07
C ARG A 145 1.49 4.33 6.18
N HIS A 146 2.79 4.64 6.25
CA HIS A 146 3.26 6.02 6.38
C HIS A 146 3.25 6.77 5.03
N ALA A 147 3.56 6.08 3.94
CA ALA A 147 3.63 6.66 2.61
C ALA A 147 2.25 6.93 2.00
N TYR A 148 1.28 6.04 2.24
CA TYR A 148 -0.02 5.99 1.56
C TYR A 148 -1.19 5.95 2.54
N PRO A 149 -1.53 7.09 3.17
CA PRO A 149 -2.55 7.15 4.21
C PRO A 149 -3.98 6.88 3.72
N MET A 150 -4.23 6.92 2.40
CA MET A 150 -5.55 6.68 1.79
C MET A 150 -5.64 5.32 1.08
N LEU A 151 -4.66 4.43 1.27
CA LEU A 151 -4.58 3.17 0.53
C LEU A 151 -5.79 2.28 0.84
N ALA A 152 -6.52 1.91 -0.21
CA ALA A 152 -7.76 1.13 -0.16
C ALA A 152 -7.64 -0.23 -0.86
N HIS A 153 -6.81 -0.35 -1.89
CA HIS A 153 -6.60 -1.58 -2.64
C HIS A 153 -5.11 -1.92 -2.65
N LEU A 154 -4.75 -3.11 -2.19
CA LEU A 154 -3.38 -3.60 -2.18
C LEU A 154 -3.33 -5.01 -2.75
N SER A 155 -2.32 -5.30 -3.56
CA SER A 155 -2.02 -6.67 -3.99
C SER A 155 -0.51 -6.92 -3.93
N LEU A 156 -0.12 -7.99 -3.25
CA LEU A 156 1.27 -8.44 -3.03
C LEU A 156 1.49 -9.88 -3.53
N LEU A 157 0.55 -10.44 -4.31
CA LEU A 157 0.61 -11.81 -4.79
C LEU A 157 1.92 -12.10 -5.52
N GLY A 158 2.54 -13.26 -5.24
CA GLY A 158 3.79 -13.66 -5.89
C GLY A 158 5.06 -12.96 -5.39
N ASN A 159 4.98 -12.23 -4.26
CA ASN A 159 6.15 -11.84 -3.48
C ASN A 159 6.49 -12.91 -2.45
N GLU A 160 7.75 -13.01 -2.03
CA GLU A 160 8.17 -13.92 -0.95
C GLU A 160 7.51 -13.60 0.40
N ALA A 161 7.18 -12.32 0.62
CA ALA A 161 6.44 -11.83 1.78
C ALA A 161 4.97 -12.27 1.81
N CYS A 162 4.41 -12.68 0.67
CA CYS A 162 3.03 -13.16 0.55
C CYS A 162 3.03 -14.69 0.54
N PRO A 163 2.50 -15.36 1.58
CA PRO A 163 2.64 -16.81 1.76
C PRO A 163 1.85 -17.67 0.75
N TYR A 164 1.20 -17.07 -0.26
CA TYR A 164 0.44 -17.82 -1.26
C TYR A 164 1.27 -18.14 -2.50
N GLN A 165 1.89 -19.32 -2.49
CA GLN A 165 2.52 -19.94 -3.65
C GLN A 165 1.51 -20.89 -4.33
N ILE A 166 0.72 -20.45 -5.32
CA ILE A 166 0.07 -21.42 -6.23
C ILE A 166 1.17 -22.09 -7.05
N ILE A 167 1.75 -23.18 -6.53
CA ILE A 167 2.25 -24.32 -7.32
C ILE A 167 1.98 -25.61 -6.51
N ALA A 168 0.70 -25.89 -6.22
CA ALA A 168 0.24 -27.25 -5.93
C ALA A 168 -0.25 -27.97 -7.20
N ASN A 169 -0.18 -27.32 -8.38
CA ASN A 169 -0.96 -27.77 -9.54
C ASN A 169 -0.16 -28.32 -10.73
N ASN A 170 1.18 -28.46 -10.63
CA ASN A 170 1.95 -29.11 -11.72
C ASN A 170 2.74 -30.36 -11.28
N GLN A 171 2.66 -30.78 -10.02
CA GLN A 171 3.21 -32.06 -9.57
C GLN A 171 2.30 -32.73 -8.54
N THR A 172 1.06 -33.06 -8.93
CA THR A 172 0.40 -34.30 -8.48
C THR A 172 -0.96 -34.44 -9.18
N SER A 173 -0.95 -34.79 -10.46
CA SER A 173 -1.96 -35.72 -11.00
C SER A 173 -1.71 -37.16 -10.50
N SER A 174 -1.25 -37.31 -9.26
CA SER A 174 -0.86 -38.59 -8.66
C SER A 174 -1.54 -38.74 -7.30
N ASN A 175 -2.83 -39.09 -7.33
CA ASN A 175 -3.51 -40.06 -6.47
C ASN A 175 -2.95 -40.27 -5.04
N ASN A 176 -2.90 -39.23 -4.20
CA ASN A 176 -2.75 -39.41 -2.76
C ASN A 176 -3.42 -38.26 -2.00
N THR A 177 -4.62 -38.52 -1.49
CA THR A 177 -5.58 -37.52 -0.97
C THR A 177 -5.39 -37.15 0.51
N ASP A 178 -4.46 -37.77 1.25
CA ASP A 178 -4.40 -37.60 2.71
C ASP A 178 -3.19 -36.78 3.19
N PHE A 179 -2.10 -36.71 2.43
CA PHE A 179 -0.92 -35.89 2.76
C PHE A 179 -1.06 -34.42 2.31
N ASN A 180 -2.01 -34.11 1.43
CA ASN A 180 -2.17 -32.76 0.85
C ASN A 180 -3.03 -31.83 1.74
N THR A 181 -3.93 -32.37 2.56
CA THR A 181 -4.89 -31.56 3.34
C THR A 181 -4.23 -30.82 4.51
N PHE A 182 -3.31 -31.46 5.24
CA PHE A 182 -2.65 -30.82 6.39
C PHE A 182 -1.69 -29.71 5.98
N ALA A 183 -0.96 -29.91 4.88
CA ALA A 183 -0.11 -28.88 4.30
C ALA A 183 -0.95 -27.70 3.79
N GLN A 184 -2.04 -27.97 3.09
CA GLN A 184 -2.98 -26.95 2.62
C GLN A 184 -3.56 -26.13 3.79
N ASN A 185 -4.05 -26.80 4.85
CA ASN A 185 -4.58 -26.11 6.03
C ASN A 185 -3.55 -25.19 6.70
N ARG A 186 -2.27 -25.60 6.74
CA ARG A 186 -1.20 -24.77 7.29
C ARG A 186 -0.92 -23.53 6.43
N LEU A 187 -0.91 -23.69 5.10
CA LEU A 187 -0.75 -22.57 4.17
C LEU A 187 -1.92 -21.60 4.27
N ASP A 188 -3.14 -22.13 4.41
CA ASP A 188 -4.34 -21.32 4.62
C ASP A 188 -4.23 -20.55 5.94
N GLU A 189 -3.82 -21.18 7.04
CA GLU A 189 -3.58 -20.49 8.32
C GLU A 189 -2.51 -19.39 8.23
N GLU A 190 -1.41 -19.65 7.50
CA GLU A 190 -0.34 -18.68 7.33
C GLU A 190 -0.79 -17.47 6.52
N TYR A 191 -1.52 -17.71 5.42
CA TYR A 191 -2.14 -16.65 4.64
C TYR A 191 -3.16 -15.86 5.46
N GLN A 192 -3.98 -16.53 6.28
CA GLN A 192 -4.90 -15.83 7.18
C GLN A 192 -4.14 -14.94 8.17
N ARG A 193 -3.03 -15.40 8.77
CA ARG A 193 -2.22 -14.55 9.68
C ARG A 193 -1.65 -13.33 8.95
N TYR A 194 -1.09 -13.52 7.77
CA TYR A 194 -0.60 -12.45 6.89
C TYR A 194 -1.72 -11.43 6.56
N ARG A 195 -2.91 -11.93 6.19
CA ARG A 195 -4.06 -11.12 5.82
C ARG A 195 -4.56 -10.27 6.98
N HIS A 196 -4.75 -10.87 8.16
CA HIS A 196 -5.18 -10.13 9.36
C HIS A 196 -4.13 -9.10 9.81
N LEU A 197 -2.84 -9.40 9.68
CA LEU A 197 -1.77 -8.45 9.96
C LEU A 197 -1.87 -7.19 9.09
N LEU A 198 -2.01 -7.36 7.77
CA LEU A 198 -2.13 -6.25 6.83
C LEU A 198 -3.38 -5.41 7.09
N ILE A 199 -4.53 -6.06 7.33
CA ILE A 199 -5.79 -5.40 7.68
C ILE A 199 -5.64 -4.56 8.96
N PHE A 200 -4.94 -5.10 9.96
CA PHE A 200 -4.69 -4.39 11.22
C PHE A 200 -3.77 -3.17 11.04
N ARG A 201 -2.67 -3.32 10.28
CA ARG A 201 -1.68 -2.26 10.09
C ARG A 201 -2.12 -1.17 9.13
N ILE A 202 -2.92 -1.51 8.11
CA ILE A 202 -3.47 -0.58 7.13
C ILE A 202 -5.01 -0.62 7.21
N PRO A 203 -5.62 0.03 8.21
CA PRO A 203 -7.05 -0.03 8.45
C PRO A 203 -7.88 0.63 7.34
N THR A 204 -7.28 1.37 6.42
CA THR A 204 -7.96 1.98 5.27
C THR A 204 -8.24 0.99 4.15
N LEU A 205 -7.61 -0.20 4.14
CA LEU A 205 -7.80 -1.20 3.10
C LEU A 205 -9.26 -1.67 3.03
N LYS A 206 -9.75 -1.79 1.80
CA LYS A 206 -11.04 -2.36 1.41
C LYS A 206 -10.85 -3.67 0.65
N PHE A 207 -9.78 -3.78 -0.15
CA PHE A 207 -9.43 -4.98 -0.90
C PHE A 207 -7.96 -5.35 -0.67
N LEU A 208 -7.70 -6.64 -0.53
CA LEU A 208 -6.36 -7.19 -0.41
C LEU A 208 -6.26 -8.47 -1.25
N ASP A 209 -5.25 -8.56 -2.11
CA ASP A 209 -4.92 -9.75 -2.90
C ASP A 209 -6.15 -10.31 -3.66
N ALA A 210 -6.79 -9.44 -4.45
CA ALA A 210 -7.99 -9.71 -5.27
C ALA A 210 -9.29 -10.06 -4.50
N SER A 211 -9.31 -9.93 -3.17
CA SER A 211 -10.51 -10.20 -2.36
C SER A 211 -10.88 -9.03 -1.45
N GLU A 212 -12.17 -8.74 -1.37
CA GLU A 212 -12.72 -7.73 -0.45
C GLU A 212 -12.49 -8.13 1.01
N ILE A 213 -12.24 -7.14 1.87
CA ILE A 213 -12.09 -7.33 3.30
C ILE A 213 -13.47 -7.22 3.95
N SER A 214 -13.93 -8.33 4.52
CA SER A 214 -15.18 -8.37 5.27
C SER A 214 -15.07 -7.69 6.64
N SER A 215 -16.21 -7.26 7.18
CA SER A 215 -16.30 -6.73 8.54
C SER A 215 -15.84 -7.74 9.61
N ASN A 216 -16.03 -9.03 9.36
CA ASN A 216 -15.60 -10.10 10.27
C ASN A 216 -14.07 -10.21 10.33
N GLU A 217 -13.39 -10.22 9.18
CA GLU A 217 -11.93 -10.21 9.13
C GLU A 217 -11.35 -8.98 9.82
N ARG A 218 -11.97 -7.80 9.62
CA ARG A 218 -11.56 -6.57 10.30
C ARG A 218 -11.71 -6.66 11.82
N TYR A 219 -12.82 -7.25 12.29
CA TYR A 219 -13.02 -7.51 13.71
C TYR A 219 -11.93 -8.43 14.27
N ILE A 220 -11.68 -9.57 13.61
CA ILE A 220 -10.65 -10.53 14.01
C ILE A 220 -9.25 -9.88 14.00
N ALA A 221 -8.91 -9.14 12.95
CA ALA A 221 -7.63 -8.44 12.82
C ALA A 221 -7.40 -7.43 13.96
N THR A 222 -8.46 -6.73 14.39
CA THR A 222 -8.38 -5.80 15.52
C THR A 222 -8.09 -6.53 16.84
N GLN A 223 -8.68 -7.71 17.03
CA GLN A 223 -8.46 -8.52 18.24
C GLN A 223 -7.08 -9.19 18.29
N LEU A 224 -6.57 -9.64 17.13
CA LEU A 224 -5.33 -10.41 17.03
C LEU A 224 -4.10 -9.56 16.70
N GLY A 225 -4.30 -8.33 16.22
CA GLY A 225 -3.27 -7.50 15.61
C GLY A 225 -2.03 -7.30 16.48
N ASP A 226 -2.21 -6.96 17.76
CA ASP A 226 -1.10 -6.73 18.70
C ASP A 226 -0.26 -8.00 18.92
N ILE A 227 -0.90 -9.17 18.97
CA ILE A 227 -0.22 -10.46 19.14
C ILE A 227 0.53 -10.83 17.85
N LEU A 228 -0.12 -10.70 16.69
CA LEU A 228 0.49 -11.00 15.39
C LEU A 228 1.72 -10.12 15.12
N TYR A 229 1.67 -8.86 15.55
CA TYR A 229 2.77 -7.91 15.39
C TYR A 229 3.90 -8.16 16.39
N SER A 230 3.61 -8.41 17.66
CA SER A 230 4.65 -8.67 18.69
C SER A 230 5.42 -9.99 18.47
N ILE A 231 4.76 -11.02 17.96
CA ILE A 231 5.42 -12.28 17.56
C ILE A 231 6.45 -12.01 16.45
N ALA A 232 6.14 -11.09 15.56
CA ALA A 232 7.03 -10.71 14.46
C ALA A 232 8.29 -9.99 14.93
N GLU A 233 8.13 -8.97 15.78
CA GLU A 233 9.25 -8.23 16.37
C GLU A 233 10.19 -9.16 17.13
N THR A 234 9.62 -10.17 17.81
CA THR A 234 10.40 -11.17 18.53
C THR A 234 11.20 -12.07 17.59
N LYS A 235 10.63 -12.48 16.44
CA LYS A 235 11.33 -13.28 15.43
C LYS A 235 12.46 -12.51 14.74
N GLN A 236 12.25 -11.23 14.42
CA GLN A 236 13.30 -10.37 13.85
C GLN A 236 14.45 -10.14 14.84
N SER A 237 14.15 -10.00 16.13
CA SER A 237 15.17 -9.84 17.18
C SER A 237 16.01 -11.13 17.41
N GLN A 238 15.41 -12.30 17.18
CA GLN A 238 16.08 -13.59 17.30
C GLN A 238 16.96 -13.93 16.08
N SER A 239 16.60 -13.49 14.87
CA SER A 239 17.45 -13.66 13.68
C SER A 239 18.66 -12.73 13.65
N LEU A 240 18.62 -11.60 14.35
CA LEU A 240 19.74 -10.65 14.52
C LEU A 240 20.68 -10.99 15.70
N THR A 241 20.41 -12.06 16.45
CA THR A 241 21.22 -12.47 17.61
C THR A 241 21.81 -13.87 17.43
N THR A 242 22.70 -14.02 16.46
CA THR A 242 23.83 -14.94 16.60
C THR A 242 25.10 -14.10 16.60
N ASN A 243 25.85 -14.18 17.70
CA ASN A 243 26.99 -13.34 18.10
C ASN A 243 26.60 -12.03 18.82
N ASP A 244 26.30 -12.12 20.11
CA ASP A 244 27.25 -11.66 21.13
C ASP A 244 26.67 -11.78 22.54
N GLU A 245 27.46 -12.38 23.42
CA GLU A 245 27.25 -12.34 24.85
C GLU A 245 27.32 -10.88 25.34
N LYS A 246 26.21 -10.34 25.85
CA LYS A 246 26.23 -9.50 27.07
C LYS A 246 24.83 -9.21 27.60
N LYS A 247 24.77 -9.33 28.93
CA LYS A 247 23.67 -9.07 29.86
C LYS A 247 22.83 -7.85 29.48
N ASN A 248 21.51 -8.02 29.39
CA ASN A 248 20.57 -6.95 29.70
C ASN A 248 19.29 -7.51 30.33
N GLU A 249 18.88 -6.83 31.40
CA GLU A 249 17.85 -7.20 32.36
C GLU A 249 16.45 -7.26 31.70
N LYS A 250 15.89 -8.47 31.61
CA LYS A 250 14.47 -8.65 31.29
C LYS A 250 13.63 -8.32 32.52
N LYS A 251 12.77 -7.30 32.40
CA LYS A 251 11.67 -7.05 33.33
C LYS A 251 10.62 -8.16 33.12
N ASN A 252 10.79 -9.26 33.84
CA ASN A 252 9.90 -10.42 33.78
C ASN A 252 8.53 -10.06 34.37
N PHE A 253 7.46 -10.13 33.58
CA PHE A 253 6.07 -10.10 34.06
C PHE A 253 5.60 -11.51 34.48
N TYR A 254 6.40 -12.18 35.30
CA TYR A 254 5.97 -13.36 36.03
C TYR A 254 6.18 -13.09 37.51
N THR A 255 5.12 -13.22 38.31
CA THR A 255 5.24 -13.29 39.77
C THR A 255 5.80 -14.68 40.09
N PRO A 256 7.03 -14.81 40.59
CA PRO A 256 7.55 -16.12 40.94
C PRO A 256 6.84 -16.63 42.19
N LEU A 257 6.69 -17.95 42.27
CA LEU A 257 6.24 -18.63 43.48
C LEU A 257 7.21 -18.29 44.64
N PRO A 258 6.73 -18.06 45.88
CA PRO A 258 7.59 -17.63 46.98
C PRO A 258 8.72 -18.63 47.22
N SER A 259 9.95 -18.12 47.31
CA SER A 259 11.13 -18.95 47.59
C SER A 259 11.22 -19.23 49.08
N ASP A 260 10.85 -20.44 49.50
CA ASP A 260 11.23 -20.95 50.82
C ASP A 260 12.75 -21.13 50.86
N THR A 261 13.41 -20.28 51.63
CA THR A 261 14.79 -20.49 52.07
C THR A 261 14.77 -20.84 53.54
N ASP A 262 14.66 -22.13 53.81
CA ASP A 262 14.87 -22.68 55.14
C ASP A 262 16.36 -22.59 55.50
N LYS A 263 16.67 -21.85 56.58
CA LYS A 263 17.74 -22.22 57.51
C LYS A 263 17.33 -21.95 58.96
N ASN A 264 16.99 -23.04 59.64
CA ASN A 264 17.03 -23.25 61.08
C ASN A 264 16.09 -22.42 61.96
N LYS A 265 14.89 -22.97 62.21
CA LYS A 265 14.42 -23.30 63.56
C LYS A 265 13.24 -24.27 63.49
N SER A 266 13.43 -25.43 64.11
CA SER A 266 12.41 -26.41 64.47
C SER A 266 11.11 -25.76 64.98
N ARG A 267 9.98 -25.99 64.31
CA ARG A 267 8.65 -26.15 64.92
C ARG A 267 7.65 -26.67 63.88
N ILE A 268 7.22 -27.90 64.09
CA ILE A 268 6.04 -28.49 63.44
C ILE A 268 4.83 -27.65 63.85
N SER A 269 4.12 -27.07 62.89
CA SER A 269 2.79 -26.51 63.10
C SER A 269 1.86 -26.98 62.00
N VAL A 270 1.11 -28.03 62.31
CA VAL A 270 0.00 -28.56 61.52
C VAL A 270 -1.18 -27.60 61.64
N GLY A 271 -1.48 -26.87 60.56
CA GLY A 271 -2.73 -26.11 60.43
C GLY A 271 -3.81 -26.99 59.82
N LYS A 272 -4.70 -27.55 60.65
CA LYS A 272 -5.95 -28.17 60.18
C LYS A 272 -6.90 -27.07 59.70
N VAL A 273 -7.17 -27.02 58.40
CA VAL A 273 -8.34 -26.31 57.86
C VAL A 273 -9.42 -27.35 57.54
N PRO A 274 -10.61 -27.30 58.15
CA PRO A 274 -11.71 -28.17 57.74
C PRO A 274 -12.43 -27.51 56.56
N GLN A 275 -12.03 -27.81 55.32
CA GLN A 275 -12.89 -27.53 54.17
C GLN A 275 -13.77 -28.75 53.92
N LYS A 276 -15.04 -28.58 54.26
CA LYS A 276 -16.14 -29.51 54.00
C LYS A 276 -16.45 -29.47 52.51
N TYR A 277 -16.16 -30.57 51.80
CA TYR A 277 -16.44 -30.73 50.38
C TYR A 277 -17.94 -31.05 50.19
N SER A 278 -18.72 -30.11 49.66
CA SER A 278 -20.09 -30.38 49.19
C SER A 278 -20.00 -30.97 47.77
N GLY A 279 -19.91 -32.30 47.70
CA GLY A 279 -19.78 -33.04 46.45
C GLY A 279 -21.11 -33.15 45.68
N GLU A 280 -21.53 -32.08 45.01
CA GLU A 280 -22.68 -32.14 44.07
C GLU A 280 -22.29 -32.13 42.59
N GLY A 281 -20.99 -32.20 42.21
CA GLY A 281 -20.63 -31.97 40.80
C GLY A 281 -19.37 -32.60 40.22
N SER A 282 -18.75 -33.64 40.81
CA SER A 282 -17.56 -34.24 40.18
C SER A 282 -17.57 -35.77 40.20
N GLN A 283 -18.15 -36.35 39.15
CA GLN A 283 -17.97 -37.75 38.75
C GLN A 283 -16.70 -37.94 37.91
N GLY A 284 -15.54 -37.55 38.44
CA GLY A 284 -14.31 -37.52 37.64
C GLY A 284 -13.06 -37.85 38.42
N ASN A 285 -12.94 -39.11 38.86
CA ASN A 285 -11.68 -39.87 38.96
C ASN A 285 -11.96 -41.23 39.60
N LYS A 286 -12.33 -42.23 38.77
CA LYS A 286 -12.64 -43.60 39.20
C LYS A 286 -11.53 -44.61 38.88
N PHE A 287 -10.35 -44.16 38.45
CA PHE A 287 -9.34 -45.06 37.87
C PHE A 287 -7.88 -44.74 38.21
N VAL A 288 -7.59 -44.33 39.45
CA VAL A 288 -6.22 -44.44 39.97
C VAL A 288 -6.23 -45.49 41.08
N ARG A 289 -5.48 -46.58 40.88
CA ARG A 289 -5.23 -47.60 41.91
C ARG A 289 -3.82 -47.37 42.44
N ASP A 290 -3.68 -47.38 43.75
CA ASP A 290 -2.43 -47.15 44.48
C ASP A 290 -1.46 -48.33 44.29
N GLY A 291 -0.71 -48.33 43.18
CA GLY A 291 0.32 -49.32 42.89
C GLY A 291 1.60 -48.77 42.24
N ASP A 292 1.64 -47.49 41.86
CA ASP A 292 2.77 -46.89 41.13
C ASP A 292 3.38 -45.68 41.87
N LEU A 293 3.69 -45.85 43.15
CA LEU A 293 4.63 -45.00 43.89
C LEU A 293 5.70 -45.87 44.56
#